data_AF-M8DQQ8-F1
#
_entry.id   AF-M8DQQ8-F1
#
_cell.length_a   1.000
_cell.length_b   1.000
_cell.length_c   1.000
_cell.angle_alpha   90.00
_cell.angle_beta   90.00
_cell.angle_gamma   90.00
#
_symmetry.space_group_name_H-M   'P 1'
#
loop_
_entity.id
_entity.type
_entity.pdbx_description
1 polymer ?
#
loop_
_entity_poly.entity_id
_entity_poly.type
_entity_poly.pdbx_seq_one_letter_code
_entity_poly.pdbx_strand_id
1 'polypeptide(L)'
;MEFMNVKLPEEIVREEYLGNFDQANHLIERWLEKRLPNELRMRLIFEKERVKRLLKNYPYNEETAINKARELIDNFTNEEFYTLLDKGFLDYIMVDGKRMYEERFAQNIAYAIPDYQKRMKKDKSREESRNLNDNRLRELLNGDKPKEYKVRAKISLKIVEDIEEEKVKVWLPFPKEEFQQKDVKLVSASHEKYFLASSDIPQRTIYFEGKKENEYFVEFEYVIKEWVNTVVPANTEEINNYDFLSEEPPHIIFTPYLKKLAKEIVGDEKNPYLKAKKIYDWITLNVNYSYVHPYALYENIPEFVACNLKGDCGFQALLFIT
;
A
#
# COMPACT_ATOMS: atom_id res chain seq x y z
N MET A 1 -2.33 -6.89 -15.03
CA MET A 1 -2.42 -5.43 -15.17
C MET A 1 -1.34 -4.92 -16.14
N GLU A 2 -1.04 -5.66 -17.20
CA GLU A 2 0.09 -5.33 -18.10
C GLU A 2 -0.09 -3.97 -18.79
N PHE A 3 -1.33 -3.58 -19.09
CA PHE A 3 -1.70 -2.26 -19.60
C PHE A 3 -1.13 -1.08 -18.79
N MET A 4 -0.84 -1.26 -17.49
CA MET A 4 -0.25 -0.20 -16.66
C MET A 4 1.16 0.20 -17.11
N ASN A 5 1.87 -0.66 -17.86
CA ASN A 5 3.17 -0.33 -18.45
C ASN A 5 3.07 0.51 -19.72
N VAL A 6 1.88 0.60 -20.31
CA VAL A 6 1.67 1.38 -21.53
C VAL A 6 1.61 2.84 -21.12
N LYS A 7 2.49 3.66 -21.69
CA LYS A 7 2.46 5.11 -21.48
C LYS A 7 1.19 5.71 -22.09
N LEU A 8 0.67 6.74 -21.43
CA LEU A 8 -0.41 7.55 -21.98
C LEU A 8 0.10 8.40 -23.15
N PRO A 9 -0.78 8.76 -24.10
CA PRO A 9 -0.51 9.80 -25.08
C PRO A 9 -0.07 11.12 -24.44
N GLU A 10 0.91 11.78 -25.05
CA GLU A 10 1.59 12.95 -24.47
C GLU A 10 0.64 14.11 -24.13
N GLU A 11 -0.39 14.32 -24.94
CA GLU A 11 -1.39 15.35 -24.70
C GLU A 11 -2.24 15.08 -23.45
N ILE A 12 -2.56 13.82 -23.16
CA ILE A 12 -3.33 13.45 -21.95
C ILE A 12 -2.45 13.68 -20.72
N VAL A 13 -1.21 13.18 -20.76
CA VAL A 13 -0.20 13.39 -19.71
C VAL A 13 -0.04 14.88 -19.39
N ARG A 14 0.07 15.71 -20.43
CA ARG A 14 0.22 17.16 -20.28
C ARG A 14 -0.97 17.79 -19.56
N GLU A 15 -2.20 17.50 -19.98
CA GLU A 15 -3.40 18.07 -19.37
C GLU A 15 -3.55 17.63 -17.90
N GLU A 16 -3.24 16.37 -17.58
CA GLU A 16 -3.21 15.90 -16.19
C GLU A 16 -2.15 16.62 -15.34
N TYR A 17 -0.94 16.82 -15.86
CA TYR A 17 0.11 17.57 -15.15
C TYR A 17 -0.28 19.04 -14.91
N LEU A 18 -1.03 19.64 -15.84
CA LEU A 18 -1.54 21.00 -15.69
C LEU A 18 -2.76 21.08 -14.75
N GLY A 19 -3.35 19.95 -14.37
CA GLY A 19 -4.54 19.88 -13.53
C GLY A 19 -5.86 20.05 -14.29
N ASN A 20 -5.82 19.95 -15.62
CA ASN A 20 -6.97 20.09 -16.52
C ASN A 20 -7.65 18.72 -16.73
N PHE A 21 -8.13 18.10 -15.64
CA PHE A 21 -8.62 16.72 -15.67
C PHE A 21 -9.86 16.52 -16.56
N ASP A 22 -10.71 17.53 -16.69
CA ASP A 22 -11.86 17.47 -17.60
C ASP A 22 -11.41 17.41 -19.07
N GLN A 23 -10.41 18.21 -19.43
CA GLN A 23 -9.82 18.19 -20.77
C GLN A 23 -9.08 16.87 -21.03
N ALA A 24 -8.33 16.35 -20.04
CA ALA A 24 -7.69 15.05 -20.14
C ALA A 24 -8.71 13.93 -20.40
N ASN A 25 -9.84 13.92 -19.67
CA ASN A 25 -10.93 12.98 -19.89
C ASN A 25 -11.54 13.09 -21.29
N HIS A 26 -11.77 14.31 -21.78
CA HIS A 26 -12.27 14.53 -23.13
C HIS A 26 -11.29 14.01 -24.21
N LEU A 27 -9.98 14.20 -24.01
CA LEU A 27 -8.95 13.63 -24.88
C LEU A 27 -8.95 12.10 -24.85
N ILE A 28 -9.10 11.49 -23.66
CA ILE A 28 -9.22 10.04 -23.51
C ILE A 28 -10.41 9.50 -24.33
N GLU A 29 -11.60 10.11 -24.22
CA GLU A 29 -12.77 9.68 -25.01
C GLU A 29 -12.50 9.74 -26.52
N ARG A 30 -11.92 10.84 -26.99
CA ARG A 30 -11.53 11.00 -28.39
C ARG A 30 -10.51 9.94 -28.85
N TRP A 31 -9.61 9.51 -27.98
CA TRP A 31 -8.71 8.40 -28.29
C TRP A 31 -9.45 7.06 -28.40
N LEU A 32 -10.42 6.81 -27.52
CA LEU A 32 -11.19 5.57 -27.47
C LEU A 32 -12.11 5.36 -28.68
N GLU A 33 -12.46 6.42 -29.41
CA GLU A 33 -13.15 6.37 -30.71
C GLU A 33 -12.30 5.73 -31.82
N LYS A 34 -10.97 5.76 -31.69
CA LYS A 34 -10.04 5.21 -32.69
C LYS A 34 -9.92 3.69 -32.55
N ARG A 35 -9.44 3.04 -33.61
CA ARG A 35 -8.97 1.66 -33.52
C ARG A 35 -7.59 1.64 -32.85
N LEU A 36 -7.54 1.18 -31.61
CA LEU A 36 -6.33 1.14 -30.78
C LEU A 36 -5.89 -0.31 -30.50
N PRO A 37 -4.60 -0.56 -30.25
CA PRO A 37 -4.15 -1.79 -29.59
C PRO A 37 -4.87 -2.00 -28.25
N ASN A 38 -5.11 -3.25 -27.88
CA ASN A 38 -5.93 -3.59 -26.71
C ASN A 38 -5.36 -3.03 -25.40
N GLU A 39 -4.05 -3.18 -25.16
CA GLU A 39 -3.41 -2.69 -23.92
C GLU A 39 -3.50 -1.17 -23.79
N LEU A 40 -3.35 -0.41 -24.89
CA LEU A 40 -3.51 1.04 -24.87
C LEU A 40 -4.97 1.44 -24.58
N ARG A 41 -5.94 0.73 -25.17
CA ARG A 41 -7.37 0.95 -24.88
C ARG A 41 -7.66 0.69 -23.40
N MET A 42 -7.15 -0.40 -22.83
CA MET A 42 -7.31 -0.73 -21.40
C MET A 42 -6.64 0.30 -20.49
N ARG A 43 -5.42 0.76 -20.82
CA ARG A 43 -4.74 1.84 -20.10
C ARG A 43 -5.58 3.11 -20.06
N LEU A 44 -6.12 3.54 -21.20
CA LEU A 44 -6.95 4.74 -21.29
C LEU A 44 -8.26 4.62 -20.51
N ILE A 45 -8.90 3.46 -20.53
CA ILE A 45 -10.12 3.21 -19.72
C ILE A 45 -9.79 3.28 -18.23
N PHE A 46 -8.70 2.64 -17.81
CA PHE A 46 -8.24 2.67 -16.43
C PHE A 46 -7.85 4.08 -15.98
N GLU A 47 -7.24 4.87 -16.86
CA GLU A 47 -6.78 6.23 -16.56
C GLU A 47 -7.91 7.12 -16.02
N LYS A 48 -9.12 7.00 -16.57
CA LYS A 48 -10.30 7.70 -16.06
C LYS A 48 -10.60 7.36 -14.60
N GLU A 49 -10.48 6.08 -14.22
CA GLU A 49 -10.67 5.64 -12.84
C GLU A 49 -9.49 6.05 -11.94
N ARG A 50 -8.26 6.08 -12.50
CA ARG A 50 -7.07 6.58 -11.80
C ARG A 50 -7.24 8.06 -11.45
N VAL A 51 -7.68 8.89 -12.39
CA VAL A 51 -7.94 10.33 -12.18
C VAL A 51 -9.02 10.54 -11.11
N LYS A 52 -10.12 9.78 -11.13
CA LYS A 52 -11.15 9.86 -10.07
C LYS A 52 -10.57 9.56 -8.68
N ARG A 53 -9.75 8.52 -8.57
CA ARG A 53 -9.07 8.13 -7.32
C ARG A 53 -8.05 9.18 -6.88
N LEU A 54 -7.32 9.75 -7.83
CA LEU A 54 -6.37 10.83 -7.60
C LEU A 54 -7.10 12.03 -6.99
N LEU A 55 -8.15 12.56 -7.64
CA LEU A 55 -8.90 13.71 -7.14
C LEU A 55 -9.50 13.46 -5.75
N LYS A 56 -10.02 12.25 -5.48
CA LYS A 56 -10.51 11.88 -4.15
C LYS A 56 -9.40 11.90 -3.09
N ASN A 57 -8.17 11.58 -3.47
CA ASN A 57 -7.02 11.56 -2.58
C ASN A 57 -6.46 12.95 -2.27
N TYR A 58 -6.85 13.99 -3.03
CA TYR A 58 -6.46 15.38 -2.84
C TYR A 58 -7.68 16.28 -2.57
N PRO A 59 -8.40 16.08 -1.44
CA PRO A 59 -9.67 16.75 -1.20
C PRO A 59 -9.53 18.20 -0.72
N TYR A 60 -8.33 18.64 -0.32
CA TYR A 60 -8.17 19.89 0.42
C TYR A 60 -7.59 21.00 -0.44
N ASN A 61 -8.26 22.14 -0.52
CA ASN A 61 -7.63 23.37 -0.99
C ASN A 61 -6.73 23.94 0.13
N GLU A 62 -6.04 25.05 -0.14
CA GLU A 62 -5.10 25.65 0.83
C GLU A 62 -5.74 26.01 2.18
N GLU A 63 -6.92 26.63 2.16
CA GLU A 63 -7.61 27.02 3.40
C GLU A 63 -8.02 25.80 4.22
N THR A 64 -8.59 24.79 3.56
CA THR A 64 -9.02 23.56 4.25
C THR A 64 -7.84 22.73 4.72
N ALA A 65 -6.72 22.71 3.98
CA ALA A 65 -5.49 22.06 4.39
C ALA A 65 -4.92 22.71 5.65
N ILE A 66 -4.77 24.04 5.69
CA ILE A 66 -4.29 24.76 6.87
C ILE A 66 -5.16 24.47 8.10
N ASN A 67 -6.49 24.50 7.94
CA ASN A 67 -7.42 24.19 9.01
C ASN A 67 -7.28 22.73 9.47
N LYS A 68 -7.07 21.79 8.55
CA LYS A 68 -6.85 20.38 8.89
C LYS A 68 -5.55 20.15 9.65
N ALA A 69 -4.48 20.84 9.28
CA ALA A 69 -3.22 20.79 10.02
C ALA A 69 -3.39 21.32 11.46
N ARG A 70 -4.11 22.44 11.65
CA ARG A 70 -4.44 22.99 12.98
C ARG A 70 -5.32 22.08 13.82
N GLU A 71 -6.20 21.31 13.18
CA GLU A 71 -7.03 20.32 13.86
C GLU A 71 -6.18 19.21 14.45
N LEU A 72 -5.09 18.80 13.77
CA LEU A 72 -4.29 17.63 14.11
C LEU A 72 -2.99 17.94 14.85
N ILE A 73 -2.41 19.13 14.65
CA ILE A 73 -1.11 19.53 15.19
C ILE A 73 -1.30 20.76 16.08
N ASP A 74 -0.92 20.62 17.34
CA ASP A 74 -1.05 21.68 18.33
C ASP A 74 -0.19 22.90 17.97
N ASN A 75 -0.77 24.10 18.11
CA ASN A 75 -0.13 25.39 17.81
C ASN A 75 0.40 25.55 16.38
N PHE A 76 -0.19 24.85 15.40
CA PHE A 76 0.23 24.96 13.99
C PHE A 76 -0.14 26.31 13.37
N THR A 77 0.82 26.95 12.71
CA THR A 77 0.70 28.30 12.14
C THR A 77 0.70 28.29 10.60
N ASN A 78 0.28 29.40 9.99
CA ASN A 78 0.33 29.54 8.53
C ASN A 78 1.77 29.63 8.02
N GLU A 79 2.66 30.26 8.78
CA GLU A 79 4.07 30.37 8.41
C GLU A 79 4.73 28.99 8.33
N GLU A 80 4.40 28.09 9.27
CA GLU A 80 4.83 26.69 9.21
C GLU A 80 4.30 25.99 7.98
N PHE A 81 3.03 26.20 7.60
CA PHE A 81 2.44 25.63 6.39
C PHE A 81 3.24 26.03 5.14
N TYR A 82 3.49 27.32 4.95
CA TYR A 82 4.24 27.80 3.78
C TYR A 82 5.71 27.39 3.81
N THR A 83 6.31 27.28 5.00
CA THR A 83 7.67 26.74 5.15
C THR A 83 7.75 25.27 4.76
N LEU A 84 6.76 24.46 5.16
CA LEU A 84 6.67 23.05 4.79
C LEU A 84 6.43 22.88 3.29
N LEU A 85 5.62 23.75 2.70
CA LEU A 85 5.36 23.78 1.26
C LEU A 85 6.64 24.08 0.47
N ASP A 86 7.39 25.12 0.87
CA ASP A 86 8.63 25.54 0.24
C ASP A 86 9.72 24.44 0.33
N LYS A 87 9.77 23.74 1.46
CA LYS A 87 10.68 22.61 1.67
C LYS A 87 10.24 21.31 1.01
N GLY A 88 9.08 21.28 0.35
CA GLY A 88 8.58 20.10 -0.37
C GLY A 88 8.01 18.99 0.54
N PHE A 89 7.61 19.31 1.77
CA PHE A 89 6.97 18.34 2.67
C PHE A 89 5.46 18.19 2.43
N LEU A 90 4.85 19.12 1.69
CA LEU A 90 3.43 19.08 1.35
C LEU A 90 3.24 18.54 -0.07
N ASP A 91 2.70 17.32 -0.15
CA ASP A 91 2.29 16.75 -1.43
C ASP A 91 1.01 17.45 -1.92
N TYR A 92 1.04 18.00 -3.15
CA TYR A 92 -0.09 18.65 -3.79
C TYR A 92 -0.17 18.32 -5.28
N ILE A 93 -1.36 18.49 -5.86
CA ILE A 93 -1.60 18.51 -7.31
C ILE A 93 -2.27 19.83 -7.71
N MET A 94 -2.21 20.15 -8.99
CA MET A 94 -3.03 21.22 -9.55
C MET A 94 -4.39 20.66 -9.95
N VAL A 95 -5.47 21.38 -9.65
CA VAL A 95 -6.83 21.12 -10.15
C VAL A 95 -7.43 22.47 -10.52
N ASP A 96 -7.72 22.68 -11.81
CA ASP A 96 -8.28 23.93 -12.34
C ASP A 96 -7.53 25.20 -11.86
N GLY A 97 -6.20 25.15 -11.90
CA GLY A 97 -5.32 26.26 -11.50
C GLY A 97 -5.16 26.45 -9.99
N LYS A 98 -5.73 25.58 -9.15
CA LYS A 98 -5.61 25.62 -7.68
C LYS A 98 -4.80 24.45 -7.16
N ARG A 99 -4.03 24.67 -6.09
CA ARG A 99 -3.35 23.58 -5.38
C ARG A 99 -4.36 22.82 -4.52
N MET A 100 -4.35 21.51 -4.68
CA MET A 100 -5.10 20.57 -3.86
C MET A 100 -4.13 19.66 -3.13
N TYR A 101 -4.32 19.47 -1.84
CA TYR A 101 -3.40 18.79 -0.93
C TYR A 101 -3.93 17.41 -0.53
N GLU A 102 -2.99 16.49 -0.34
CA GLU A 102 -3.24 15.08 -0.05
C GLU A 102 -4.00 14.89 1.28
N GLU A 103 -4.87 13.89 1.39
CA GLU A 103 -5.74 13.68 2.56
C GLU A 103 -4.97 13.50 3.89
N ARG A 104 -3.81 12.84 3.86
CA ARG A 104 -3.01 12.45 5.03
C ARG A 104 -1.72 13.27 5.20
N PHE A 105 -1.63 14.43 4.56
CA PHE A 105 -0.41 15.24 4.52
C PHE A 105 0.09 15.60 5.94
N ALA A 106 -0.82 15.93 6.87
CA ALA A 106 -0.47 16.31 8.24
C ALA A 106 0.17 15.15 9.01
N GLN A 107 -0.34 13.93 8.84
CA GLN A 107 0.24 12.73 9.43
C GLN A 107 1.60 12.41 8.82
N ASN A 108 1.76 12.61 7.51
CA ASN A 108 3.04 12.42 6.82
C ASN A 108 4.11 13.41 7.31
N ILE A 109 3.76 14.67 7.55
CA ILE A 109 4.66 15.64 8.20
C ILE A 109 5.13 15.11 9.56
N ALA A 110 4.23 14.57 10.37
CA ALA A 110 4.60 14.02 11.68
C ALA A 110 5.46 12.76 11.60
N TYR A 111 5.38 11.96 10.53
CA TYR A 111 6.34 10.87 10.32
C TYR A 111 7.72 11.41 9.91
N ALA A 112 7.76 12.42 9.04
CA ALA A 112 9.00 12.95 8.49
C ALA A 112 9.76 13.84 9.48
N ILE A 113 9.06 14.58 10.36
CA ILE A 113 9.66 15.63 11.19
C ILE A 113 9.28 15.43 12.67
N PRO A 114 10.25 15.03 13.53
CA PRO A 114 10.00 14.72 14.94
C PRO A 114 9.31 15.85 15.74
N ASP A 115 9.55 17.11 15.42
CA ASP A 115 8.94 18.24 16.16
C ASP A 115 7.44 18.41 15.88
N TYR A 116 6.98 18.04 14.68
CA TYR A 116 5.55 17.96 14.39
C TYR A 116 4.94 16.70 15.01
N GLN A 117 5.68 15.59 15.06
CA GLN A 117 5.25 14.37 15.75
C GLN A 117 4.92 14.62 17.22
N LYS A 118 5.75 15.38 17.94
CA LYS A 118 5.55 15.71 19.36
C LYS A 118 4.29 16.54 19.62
N ARG A 119 3.90 17.37 18.65
CA ARG A 119 2.70 18.24 18.70
C ARG A 119 1.47 17.60 18.06
N MET A 120 1.62 16.46 17.40
CA MET A 120 0.49 15.73 16.82
C MET A 120 -0.41 15.25 17.95
N LYS A 121 -1.71 15.50 17.81
CA LYS A 121 -2.70 15.06 18.80
C LYS A 121 -2.66 13.54 18.93
N LYS A 122 -2.45 13.10 20.16
CA LYS A 122 -2.23 11.69 20.47
C LYS A 122 -3.54 10.93 20.58
N ASP A 123 -3.55 9.75 20.00
CA ASP A 123 -4.54 8.71 20.28
C ASP A 123 -3.98 7.79 21.37
N LYS A 124 -4.47 7.94 22.61
CA LYS A 124 -3.98 7.19 23.78
C LYS A 124 -4.06 5.68 23.57
N SER A 125 -5.12 5.19 22.93
CA SER A 125 -5.31 3.76 22.64
C SER A 125 -4.20 3.22 21.73
N ARG A 126 -3.80 4.00 20.72
CA ARG A 126 -2.71 3.63 19.82
C ARG A 126 -1.36 3.60 20.51
N GLU A 127 -1.07 4.57 21.38
CA GLU A 127 0.19 4.58 22.15
C GLU A 127 0.28 3.38 23.10
N GLU A 128 -0.79 3.09 23.83
CA GLU A 128 -0.86 1.93 24.72
C GLU A 128 -0.65 0.61 23.97
N SER A 129 -1.31 0.45 22.82
CA SER A 129 -1.17 -0.74 21.96
C SER A 129 0.26 -0.90 21.43
N ARG A 130 0.91 0.20 21.01
CA ARG A 130 2.31 0.18 20.54
C ARG A 130 3.27 -0.21 21.67
N ASN A 131 3.12 0.41 22.83
CA ASN A 131 3.95 0.10 24.00
C ASN A 131 3.79 -1.37 24.44
N LEU A 132 2.57 -1.91 24.37
CA LEU A 132 2.31 -3.32 24.67
C LEU A 132 3.08 -4.25 23.71
N ASN A 133 3.01 -3.98 22.40
CA ASN A 133 3.71 -4.75 21.39
C ASN A 133 5.23 -4.67 21.52
N ASP A 134 5.77 -3.46 21.74
CA ASP A 134 7.22 -3.25 21.90
C ASP A 134 7.76 -3.96 23.14
N ASN A 135 7.03 -3.86 24.26
CA ASN A 135 7.40 -4.58 25.49
C ASN A 135 7.34 -6.08 25.27
N ARG A 136 6.29 -6.60 24.63
CA ARG A 136 6.18 -8.03 24.34
C ARG A 136 7.30 -8.54 23.44
N LEU A 137 7.68 -7.76 22.42
CA LEU A 137 8.80 -8.09 21.55
C LEU A 137 10.13 -8.14 22.33
N ARG A 138 10.39 -7.18 23.22
CA ARG A 138 11.59 -7.19 24.08
C ARG A 138 11.62 -8.41 25.01
N GLU A 139 10.49 -8.79 25.59
CA GLU A 139 10.39 -10.00 26.42
C GLU A 139 10.76 -11.27 25.61
N LEU A 140 10.22 -11.40 24.39
CA LEU A 140 10.53 -12.52 23.50
C LEU A 140 12.01 -12.56 23.12
N LEU A 141 12.60 -11.41 22.79
CA LEU A 141 14.02 -11.30 22.46
C LEU A 141 14.93 -11.62 23.67
N ASN A 142 14.46 -11.38 24.88
CA ASN A 142 15.15 -11.73 26.13
C ASN A 142 14.93 -13.20 26.56
N GLY A 143 14.29 -14.02 25.71
CA GLY A 143 14.14 -15.46 25.93
C GLY A 143 12.85 -15.87 26.63
N ASP A 144 11.85 -14.97 26.76
CA ASP A 144 10.54 -15.39 27.26
C ASP A 144 9.86 -16.36 26.28
N LYS A 145 9.00 -17.22 26.82
CA LYS A 145 8.33 -18.26 26.03
C LYS A 145 7.31 -17.65 25.06
N PRO A 146 7.29 -18.07 23.78
CA PRO A 146 6.25 -17.67 22.85
C PRO A 146 4.86 -18.07 23.34
N LYS A 147 3.91 -17.13 23.24
CA LYS A 147 2.49 -17.32 23.56
C LYS A 147 1.71 -17.70 22.31
N GLU A 148 0.59 -18.37 22.54
CA GLU A 148 -0.42 -18.67 21.53
C GLU A 148 -1.69 -17.89 21.85
N TYR A 149 -2.32 -17.34 20.82
CA TYR A 149 -3.54 -16.56 20.92
C TYR A 149 -4.62 -17.20 20.07
N LYS A 150 -5.76 -17.49 20.68
CA LYS A 150 -6.96 -17.90 19.94
C LYS A 150 -7.70 -16.65 19.48
N VAL A 151 -7.79 -16.46 18.18
CA VAL A 151 -8.49 -15.34 17.54
C VAL A 151 -9.80 -15.84 16.99
N ARG A 152 -10.88 -15.10 17.26
CA ARG A 152 -12.17 -15.23 16.59
C ARG A 152 -12.50 -13.90 15.94
N ALA A 153 -12.69 -13.90 14.63
CA ALA A 153 -12.89 -12.68 13.86
C ALA A 153 -14.07 -12.85 12.90
N LYS A 154 -14.80 -11.76 12.68
CA LYS A 154 -15.87 -11.65 11.69
C LYS A 154 -15.56 -10.51 10.73
N ILE A 155 -15.60 -10.80 9.44
CA ILE A 155 -15.50 -9.81 8.37
C ILE A 155 -16.87 -9.67 7.76
N SER A 156 -17.44 -8.46 7.80
CA SER A 156 -18.71 -8.11 7.17
C SER A 156 -18.48 -7.10 6.04
N LEU A 157 -19.22 -7.25 4.95
CA LEU A 157 -19.26 -6.37 3.81
C LEU A 157 -20.73 -6.06 3.46
N LYS A 158 -21.02 -4.77 3.29
CA LYS A 158 -22.27 -4.28 2.75
C LYS A 158 -21.96 -3.38 1.56
N ILE A 159 -22.58 -3.67 0.43
CA ILE A 159 -22.45 -2.87 -0.79
C ILE A 159 -23.39 -1.67 -0.64
N VAL A 160 -22.85 -0.47 -0.73
CA VAL A 160 -23.62 0.79 -0.55
C VAL A 160 -23.65 1.63 -1.83
N GLU A 161 -22.82 1.25 -2.79
CA GLU A 161 -22.77 1.84 -4.13
C GLU A 161 -24.01 1.45 -4.93
N ASP A 162 -24.54 2.41 -5.66
CA ASP A 162 -25.62 2.14 -6.60
C ASP A 162 -25.04 1.53 -7.89
N ILE A 163 -24.93 0.20 -7.87
CA ILE A 163 -24.56 -0.60 -9.03
C ILE A 163 -25.83 -1.06 -9.77
N GLU A 164 -25.81 -0.96 -11.10
CA GLU A 164 -26.91 -1.44 -11.96
C GLU A 164 -27.03 -2.96 -11.93
N GLU A 165 -25.93 -3.66 -11.68
CA GLU A 165 -25.88 -5.13 -11.68
C GLU A 165 -26.62 -5.71 -10.47
N GLU A 166 -27.59 -6.59 -10.73
CA GLU A 166 -28.37 -7.26 -9.69
C GLU A 166 -27.60 -8.38 -8.99
N LYS A 167 -26.62 -8.99 -9.67
CA LYS A 167 -25.84 -10.12 -9.16
C LYS A 167 -24.39 -9.75 -8.89
N VAL A 168 -23.95 -9.98 -7.67
CA VAL A 168 -22.58 -9.69 -7.25
C VAL A 168 -21.83 -10.97 -6.91
N LYS A 169 -20.52 -10.91 -7.16
CA LYS A 169 -19.55 -11.94 -6.81
C LYS A 169 -18.64 -11.36 -5.74
N VAL A 170 -18.57 -12.01 -4.59
CA VAL A 170 -17.89 -11.47 -3.40
C VAL A 170 -16.84 -12.45 -2.92
N TRP A 171 -15.59 -11.98 -2.84
CA TRP A 171 -14.49 -12.70 -2.21
C TRP A 171 -14.13 -12.00 -0.91
N LEU A 172 -14.24 -12.70 0.21
CA LEU A 172 -13.74 -12.23 1.51
C LEU A 172 -12.46 -12.99 1.86
N PRO A 173 -11.46 -12.32 2.46
CA PRO A 173 -10.23 -12.98 2.87
C PRO A 173 -10.53 -14.02 3.96
N PHE A 174 -9.84 -15.15 3.89
CA PHE A 174 -9.99 -16.24 4.85
C PHE A 174 -8.59 -16.71 5.30
N PRO A 175 -8.36 -16.93 6.60
CA PRO A 175 -7.02 -17.28 7.09
C PRO A 175 -6.50 -18.59 6.48
N LYS A 176 -5.21 -18.62 6.16
CA LYS A 176 -4.47 -19.77 5.67
C LYS A 176 -3.69 -20.39 6.83
N GLU A 177 -3.67 -21.72 6.91
CA GLU A 177 -2.78 -22.42 7.84
C GLU A 177 -1.37 -22.42 7.28
N GLU A 178 -0.55 -21.49 7.76
CA GLU A 178 0.85 -21.37 7.35
C GLU A 178 1.64 -20.61 8.41
N PHE A 179 2.91 -20.95 8.55
CA PHE A 179 3.88 -20.25 9.38
C PHE A 179 3.48 -20.13 10.85
N GLN A 180 2.88 -19.01 11.26
CA GLN A 180 2.44 -18.75 12.63
C GLN A 180 0.98 -19.12 12.91
N GLN A 181 0.20 -19.42 11.87
CA GLN A 181 -1.25 -19.65 11.96
C GLN A 181 -1.59 -21.12 11.82
N LYS A 182 -2.43 -21.64 12.73
CA LYS A 182 -2.91 -23.03 12.75
C LYS A 182 -4.35 -23.10 13.27
N ASP A 183 -4.94 -24.30 13.21
CA ASP A 183 -6.28 -24.60 13.73
C ASP A 183 -7.35 -23.66 13.16
N VAL A 184 -7.25 -23.35 11.87
CA VAL A 184 -8.17 -22.46 11.17
C VAL A 184 -9.50 -23.17 10.96
N LYS A 185 -10.59 -22.54 11.42
CA LYS A 185 -11.94 -23.07 11.27
C LYS A 185 -12.90 -21.99 10.82
N LEU A 186 -13.78 -22.37 9.89
CA LEU A 186 -14.97 -21.60 9.55
C LEU A 186 -15.97 -21.75 10.70
N VAL A 187 -16.42 -20.63 11.26
CA VAL A 187 -17.41 -20.58 12.34
C VAL A 187 -18.81 -20.34 11.77
N SER A 188 -18.95 -19.34 10.91
CA SER A 188 -20.21 -19.03 10.24
C SER A 188 -19.98 -18.26 8.94
N ALA A 189 -20.97 -18.26 8.05
CA ALA A 189 -20.96 -17.51 6.80
C ALA A 189 -22.36 -16.96 6.51
N SER A 190 -22.47 -15.86 5.76
CA SER A 190 -23.76 -15.24 5.50
C SER A 190 -24.69 -16.01 4.57
N HIS A 191 -24.15 -16.94 3.78
CA HIS A 191 -24.91 -17.77 2.85
C HIS A 191 -24.53 -19.24 3.04
N GLU A 192 -25.48 -20.16 2.86
CA GLU A 192 -25.22 -21.60 2.90
C GLU A 192 -24.40 -22.06 1.68
N LYS A 193 -24.60 -21.42 0.54
CA LYS A 193 -23.85 -21.67 -0.69
C LYS A 193 -22.64 -20.73 -0.76
N TYR A 194 -21.46 -21.29 -0.59
CA TYR A 194 -20.19 -20.61 -0.74
C TYR A 194 -19.13 -21.56 -1.31
N PHE A 195 -18.03 -20.99 -1.81
CA PHE A 195 -16.84 -21.74 -2.15
C PHE A 195 -15.67 -21.26 -1.27
N LEU A 196 -15.18 -22.14 -0.40
CA LEU A 196 -14.00 -21.87 0.40
C LEU A 196 -12.78 -22.42 -0.33
N ALA A 197 -11.84 -21.54 -0.69
CA ALA A 197 -10.59 -21.97 -1.29
C ALA A 197 -9.80 -22.88 -0.35
N SER A 198 -9.13 -23.87 -0.93
CA SER A 198 -8.23 -24.76 -0.21
C SER A 198 -7.05 -23.98 0.42
N SER A 199 -6.46 -24.54 1.47
CA SER A 199 -5.38 -23.89 2.23
C SER A 199 -4.01 -23.91 1.53
N ASP A 200 -3.91 -24.59 0.38
CA ASP A 200 -2.72 -24.61 -0.48
C ASP A 200 -2.62 -23.39 -1.41
N ILE A 201 -3.73 -22.65 -1.61
CA ILE A 201 -3.73 -21.45 -2.44
C ILE A 201 -2.95 -20.31 -1.75
N PRO A 202 -2.10 -19.55 -2.48
CA PRO A 202 -1.30 -18.46 -1.89
C PRO A 202 -2.13 -17.39 -1.16
N GLN A 203 -3.29 -17.01 -1.73
CA GLN A 203 -4.24 -16.06 -1.13
C GLN A 203 -5.59 -16.76 -0.94
N ARG A 204 -5.85 -17.23 0.29
CA ARG A 204 -7.06 -17.99 0.60
C ARG A 204 -8.26 -17.06 0.81
N THR A 205 -9.37 -17.38 0.16
CA THR A 205 -10.61 -16.60 0.21
C THR A 205 -11.83 -17.51 0.35
N ILE A 206 -12.91 -16.96 0.89
CA ILE A 206 -14.25 -17.51 0.75
C ILE A 206 -15.04 -16.69 -0.27
N TYR A 207 -15.75 -17.39 -1.14
CA TYR A 207 -16.49 -16.84 -2.27
C TYR A 207 -17.99 -17.00 -2.09
N PHE A 208 -18.74 -15.96 -2.43
CA PHE A 208 -20.19 -15.91 -2.44
C PHE A 208 -20.72 -15.35 -3.76
N GLU A 209 -21.92 -15.79 -4.15
CA GLU A 209 -22.75 -15.13 -5.16
C GLU A 209 -24.08 -14.73 -4.53
N GLY A 210 -24.56 -13.52 -4.84
CA GLY A 210 -25.82 -13.05 -4.30
C GLY A 210 -26.24 -11.72 -4.91
N LYS A 211 -27.13 -11.02 -4.21
CA LYS A 211 -27.64 -9.70 -4.62
C LYS A 211 -26.89 -8.57 -3.92
N LYS A 212 -26.94 -7.35 -4.48
CA LYS A 212 -26.28 -6.18 -3.88
C LYS A 212 -26.84 -5.81 -2.50
N GLU A 213 -28.11 -6.09 -2.26
CA GLU A 213 -28.78 -5.79 -0.98
C GLU A 213 -28.40 -6.77 0.15
N ASN A 214 -27.79 -7.91 -0.18
CA ASN A 214 -27.40 -8.89 0.83
C ASN A 214 -26.22 -8.36 1.67
N GLU A 215 -26.20 -8.74 2.95
CA GLU A 215 -24.98 -8.63 3.77
C GLU A 215 -24.10 -9.86 3.53
N TYR A 216 -22.81 -9.63 3.26
CA TYR A 216 -21.82 -10.68 3.11
C TYR A 216 -20.96 -10.74 4.35
N PHE A 217 -20.84 -11.91 4.96
CA PHE A 217 -19.90 -12.06 6.06
C PHE A 217 -19.30 -13.45 6.11
N VAL A 218 -18.12 -13.52 6.71
CA VAL A 218 -17.51 -14.76 7.17
C VAL A 218 -16.98 -14.55 8.58
N GLU A 219 -17.21 -15.54 9.42
CA GLU A 219 -16.66 -15.63 10.77
C GLU A 219 -15.78 -16.86 10.85
N PHE A 220 -14.59 -16.71 11.41
CA PHE A 220 -13.62 -17.78 11.55
C PHE A 220 -12.87 -17.69 12.87
N GLU A 221 -12.29 -18.81 13.27
CA GLU A 221 -11.34 -18.89 14.37
C GLU A 221 -10.00 -19.44 13.88
N TYR A 222 -8.92 -19.00 14.49
CA TYR A 222 -7.58 -19.57 14.28
C TYR A 222 -6.72 -19.35 15.52
N VAL A 223 -5.63 -20.09 15.62
CA VAL A 223 -4.59 -19.88 16.63
C VAL A 223 -3.38 -19.26 15.95
N ILE A 224 -2.87 -18.16 16.52
CA ILE A 224 -1.61 -17.55 16.09
C ILE A 224 -0.57 -17.67 17.19
N LYS A 225 0.64 -18.08 16.81
CA LYS A 225 1.77 -18.24 17.73
C LYS A 225 2.82 -17.16 17.50
N GLU A 226 3.33 -16.59 18.59
CA GLU A 226 4.48 -15.69 18.52
C GLU A 226 5.71 -16.40 17.98
N TRP A 227 6.51 -15.69 17.21
CA TRP A 227 7.70 -16.26 16.60
C TRP A 227 8.78 -15.20 16.49
N VAL A 228 9.99 -15.60 16.86
CA VAL A 228 11.23 -14.85 16.63
C VAL A 228 12.21 -15.87 16.07
N ASN A 229 12.92 -15.48 15.01
CA ASN A 229 13.92 -16.32 14.39
C ASN A 229 15.31 -15.77 14.63
N THR A 230 16.28 -16.67 14.71
CA THR A 230 17.70 -16.33 14.64
C THR A 230 18.29 -17.06 13.46
N VAL A 231 18.70 -16.32 12.43
CA VAL A 231 19.36 -16.90 11.26
C VAL A 231 20.86 -16.93 11.52
N VAL A 232 21.48 -18.09 11.30
CA VAL A 232 22.94 -18.24 11.33
C VAL A 232 23.45 -18.14 9.89
N PRO A 233 24.16 -17.05 9.49
CA PRO A 233 24.56 -16.83 8.10
C PRO A 233 25.41 -17.96 7.51
N ALA A 234 26.22 -18.65 8.34
CA ALA A 234 27.04 -19.76 7.88
C ALA A 234 26.22 -20.96 7.35
N ASN A 235 24.94 -21.06 7.74
CA ASN A 235 24.06 -22.17 7.38
C ASN A 235 23.11 -21.82 6.23
N THR A 236 23.35 -20.71 5.53
CA THR A 236 22.48 -20.26 4.44
C THR A 236 23.02 -20.72 3.11
N GLU A 237 22.17 -21.35 2.32
CA GLU A 237 22.49 -21.82 0.97
C GLU A 237 21.80 -20.95 -0.09
N GLU A 238 22.39 -20.88 -1.28
CA GLU A 238 21.75 -20.23 -2.42
C GLU A 238 20.67 -21.15 -2.98
N ILE A 239 19.42 -20.69 -2.95
CA ILE A 239 18.28 -21.43 -3.49
C ILE A 239 18.13 -21.04 -4.95
N ASN A 240 18.30 -22.01 -5.86
CA ASN A 240 18.02 -21.85 -7.28
C ASN A 240 16.53 -22.09 -7.57
N ASN A 241 15.66 -21.29 -6.95
CA ASN A 241 14.24 -21.28 -7.29
C ASN A 241 13.98 -20.14 -8.27
N TYR A 242 13.75 -20.51 -9.53
CA TYR A 242 13.54 -19.55 -10.63
C TYR A 242 12.15 -18.93 -10.64
N ASP A 243 11.20 -19.46 -9.85
CA ASP A 243 9.79 -19.05 -9.88
C ASP A 243 9.58 -17.58 -9.43
N PHE A 244 10.54 -16.99 -8.73
CA PHE A 244 10.46 -15.63 -8.19
C PHE A 244 11.55 -14.68 -8.71
N LEU A 245 12.22 -15.04 -9.80
CA LEU A 245 13.33 -14.26 -10.36
C LEU A 245 12.93 -13.43 -11.59
N SER A 246 11.68 -13.53 -12.04
CA SER A 246 11.15 -12.78 -13.19
C SER A 246 10.56 -11.44 -12.78
N GLU A 247 10.59 -10.48 -13.70
CA GLU A 247 9.80 -9.26 -13.57
C GLU A 247 8.30 -9.60 -13.57
N GLU A 248 7.54 -8.94 -12.70
CA GLU A 248 6.08 -8.98 -12.65
C GLU A 248 5.52 -7.56 -12.78
N PRO A 249 5.29 -7.10 -14.02
CA PRO A 249 4.81 -5.76 -14.24
C PRO A 249 3.37 -5.55 -13.72
N PRO A 250 3.00 -4.33 -13.29
CA PRO A 250 3.78 -3.08 -13.47
C PRO A 250 4.76 -2.75 -12.34
N HIS A 251 4.71 -3.48 -11.22
CA HIS A 251 5.42 -3.05 -10.01
C HIS A 251 6.78 -3.72 -9.81
N ILE A 252 6.94 -5.00 -10.12
CA ILE A 252 8.25 -5.68 -9.98
C ILE A 252 8.96 -5.59 -11.33
N ILE A 253 9.74 -4.52 -11.52
CA ILE A 253 10.51 -4.27 -12.76
C ILE A 253 11.93 -3.88 -12.38
N PHE A 254 12.92 -4.56 -12.94
CA PHE A 254 14.34 -4.36 -12.63
C PHE A 254 14.94 -3.24 -13.50
N THR A 255 14.54 -2.00 -13.20
CA THR A 255 15.02 -0.82 -13.94
C THR A 255 16.54 -0.68 -13.85
N PRO A 256 17.20 0.00 -14.82
CA PRO A 256 18.64 0.23 -14.76
C PRO A 256 19.09 0.95 -13.47
N TYR A 257 18.21 1.78 -12.88
CA TYR A 257 18.47 2.43 -11.61
C TYR A 257 18.46 1.43 -10.45
N LEU A 258 17.40 0.63 -10.32
CA LEU A 258 17.27 -0.36 -9.24
C LEU A 258 18.39 -1.41 -9.29
N LYS A 259 18.77 -1.88 -10.48
CA LYS A 259 19.92 -2.80 -10.65
C LYS A 259 21.24 -2.20 -10.15
N LYS A 260 21.48 -0.91 -10.43
CA LYS A 260 22.68 -0.21 -9.96
C LYS A 260 22.66 0.00 -8.46
N LEU A 261 21.52 0.42 -7.91
CA LEU A 261 21.32 0.62 -6.47
C LEU A 261 21.53 -0.68 -5.70
N ALA A 262 20.92 -1.78 -6.13
CA ALA A 262 21.11 -3.10 -5.52
C ALA A 262 22.59 -3.52 -5.53
N LYS A 263 23.29 -3.31 -6.65
CA LYS A 263 24.74 -3.58 -6.76
C LYS A 263 25.57 -2.72 -5.81
N GLU A 264 25.24 -1.44 -5.68
CA GLU A 264 25.91 -0.50 -4.78
C GLU A 264 25.74 -0.91 -3.30
N ILE A 265 24.51 -1.26 -2.90
CA ILE A 265 24.19 -1.69 -1.54
C ILE A 265 24.90 -3.01 -1.19
N VAL A 266 24.83 -3.99 -2.09
CA VAL A 266 25.34 -5.34 -1.83
C VAL A 266 26.87 -5.40 -1.90
N GLY A 267 27.47 -4.71 -2.88
CA GLY A 267 28.91 -4.75 -3.16
C GLY A 267 29.38 -6.16 -3.54
N ASP A 268 30.48 -6.61 -2.93
CA ASP A 268 31.09 -7.91 -3.19
C ASP A 268 30.54 -9.06 -2.33
N GLU A 269 29.52 -8.81 -1.50
CA GLU A 269 28.94 -9.82 -0.62
C GLU A 269 28.43 -11.03 -1.41
N LYS A 270 28.72 -12.24 -0.93
CA LYS A 270 28.35 -13.50 -1.59
C LYS A 270 27.30 -14.27 -0.80
N ASN A 271 27.27 -14.13 0.52
CA ASN A 271 26.31 -14.83 1.36
C ASN A 271 24.89 -14.29 1.10
N PRO A 272 23.92 -15.13 0.68
CA PRO A 272 22.60 -14.67 0.25
C PRO A 272 21.82 -13.96 1.37
N TYR A 273 21.93 -14.44 2.61
CA TYR A 273 21.31 -13.79 3.75
C TYR A 273 21.94 -12.43 4.05
N LEU A 274 23.27 -12.31 3.97
CA LEU A 274 23.92 -11.02 4.20
C LEU A 274 23.62 -10.01 3.08
N LYS A 275 23.44 -10.46 1.83
CA LYS A 275 22.94 -9.59 0.75
C LYS A 275 21.55 -9.04 1.10
N ALA A 276 20.62 -9.92 1.44
CA ALA A 276 19.27 -9.54 1.82
C ALA A 276 19.27 -8.61 3.05
N LYS A 277 20.10 -8.90 4.06
CA LYS A 277 20.26 -8.06 5.24
C LYS A 277 20.77 -6.66 4.87
N LYS A 278 21.77 -6.52 4.00
CA LYS A 278 22.26 -5.21 3.55
C LYS A 278 21.17 -4.38 2.87
N ILE A 279 20.34 -5.01 2.03
CA ILE A 279 19.21 -4.36 1.38
C ILE A 279 18.16 -3.93 2.42
N TYR A 280 17.79 -4.84 3.34
CA TYR A 280 16.87 -4.54 4.44
C TYR A 280 17.37 -3.38 5.31
N ASP A 281 18.63 -3.41 5.73
CA ASP A 281 19.26 -2.36 6.53
C ASP A 281 19.26 -1.03 5.74
N TRP A 282 19.61 -1.05 4.46
CA TRP A 282 19.58 0.17 3.64
C TRP A 282 18.17 0.76 3.56
N ILE A 283 17.14 -0.06 3.29
CA ILE A 283 15.75 0.42 3.22
C ILE A 283 15.32 1.00 4.57
N THR A 284 15.54 0.26 5.66
CA THR A 284 15.08 0.68 7.00
C THR A 284 15.84 1.89 7.57
N LEU A 285 17.05 2.17 7.09
CA LEU A 285 17.84 3.33 7.50
C LEU A 285 17.68 4.55 6.58
N ASN A 286 17.28 4.37 5.32
CA ASN A 286 17.25 5.45 4.33
C ASN A 286 15.84 5.80 3.83
N VAL A 287 14.85 4.92 3.99
CA VAL A 287 13.47 5.16 3.55
C VAL A 287 12.59 5.57 4.73
N ASN A 288 12.01 6.76 4.63
CA ASN A 288 11.08 7.27 5.64
C ASN A 288 9.70 6.60 5.52
N TYR A 289 9.13 6.22 6.65
CA TYR A 289 7.74 5.75 6.66
C TYR A 289 6.80 6.91 6.31
N SER A 290 5.88 6.68 5.38
CA SER A 290 4.87 7.66 4.99
C SER A 290 3.58 6.93 4.64
N TYR A 291 2.43 7.55 4.87
CA TYR A 291 1.25 7.14 4.11
C TYR A 291 1.49 7.46 2.63
N VAL A 292 1.04 6.53 1.80
CA VAL A 292 1.16 6.59 0.34
C VAL A 292 -0.23 6.77 -0.26
N HIS A 293 -0.28 7.23 -1.50
CA HIS A 293 -1.53 7.28 -2.23
C HIS A 293 -2.03 5.86 -2.51
N PRO A 294 -3.29 5.67 -2.98
CA PRO A 294 -3.75 4.37 -3.44
C PRO A 294 -2.77 3.75 -4.43
N TYR A 295 -2.44 2.47 -4.26
CA TYR A 295 -1.38 1.80 -5.03
C TYR A 295 -1.62 1.87 -6.54
N ALA A 296 -2.90 1.87 -6.94
CA ALA A 296 -3.37 2.04 -8.31
C ALA A 296 -2.93 3.36 -8.99
N LEU A 297 -2.47 4.36 -8.23
CA LEU A 297 -1.99 5.64 -8.77
C LEU A 297 -0.52 5.58 -9.22
N TYR A 298 0.23 4.55 -8.81
CA TYR A 298 1.65 4.42 -9.10
C TYR A 298 1.88 3.49 -10.27
N GLU A 299 2.78 3.87 -11.17
CA GLU A 299 3.19 3.00 -12.28
C GLU A 299 4.22 1.98 -11.79
N ASN A 300 5.28 2.43 -11.12
CA ASN A 300 6.33 1.58 -10.55
C ASN A 300 6.57 1.97 -9.07
N ILE A 301 6.14 1.10 -8.15
CA ILE A 301 6.22 1.34 -6.70
C ILE A 301 7.67 1.27 -6.20
N PRO A 302 8.46 0.20 -6.47
CA PRO A 302 9.86 0.13 -6.08
C PRO A 302 10.69 1.34 -6.52
N GLU A 303 10.57 1.74 -7.79
CA GLU A 303 11.32 2.90 -8.29
C GLU A 303 10.86 4.20 -7.64
N PHE A 304 9.56 4.37 -7.37
CA PHE A 304 9.07 5.49 -6.58
C PHE A 304 9.74 5.55 -5.20
N VAL A 305 9.80 4.44 -4.47
CA VAL A 305 10.42 4.39 -3.14
C VAL A 305 11.90 4.70 -3.22
N ALA A 306 12.62 4.10 -4.17
CA ALA A 306 14.05 4.29 -4.33
C ALA A 306 14.42 5.73 -4.76
N CYS A 307 13.54 6.43 -5.47
CA CYS A 307 13.77 7.82 -5.89
C CYS A 307 13.35 8.84 -4.82
N ASN A 308 12.28 8.57 -4.07
CA ASN A 308 11.69 9.53 -3.14
C ASN A 308 12.06 9.25 -1.68
N LEU A 309 12.67 8.10 -1.38
CA LEU A 309 13.06 7.66 -0.05
C LEU A 309 11.89 7.75 0.95
N LYS A 310 10.67 7.48 0.49
CA LYS A 310 9.46 7.41 1.31
C LYS A 310 8.52 6.29 0.85
N GLY A 311 7.82 5.67 1.80
CA GLY A 311 6.81 4.65 1.51
C GLY A 311 6.26 3.99 2.77
N ASP A 312 5.10 3.34 2.64
CA ASP A 312 4.54 2.51 3.70
C ASP A 312 5.19 1.10 3.74
N CYS A 313 4.69 0.21 4.58
CA CYS A 313 5.25 -1.14 4.69
C CYS A 313 5.16 -1.96 3.40
N GLY A 314 4.10 -1.82 2.60
CA GLY A 314 3.96 -2.56 1.34
C GLY A 314 4.86 -1.99 0.25
N PHE A 315 5.06 -0.67 0.23
CA PHE A 315 6.00 0.00 -0.67
C PHE A 315 7.45 -0.43 -0.40
N GLN A 316 7.84 -0.42 0.88
CA GLN A 316 9.17 -0.89 1.29
C GLN A 316 9.36 -2.39 1.03
N ALA A 317 8.33 -3.22 1.25
CA ALA A 317 8.38 -4.64 0.93
C ALA A 317 8.55 -4.89 -0.58
N LEU A 318 7.82 -4.15 -1.43
CA LEU A 318 7.97 -4.26 -2.88
C LEU A 318 9.38 -3.86 -3.34
N LEU A 319 9.96 -2.79 -2.78
CA LEU A 319 11.36 -2.43 -3.06
C LEU A 319 12.35 -3.48 -2.54
N PHE A 320 12.07 -4.13 -1.43
CA PHE A 320 12.93 -5.21 -0.91
C PHE A 320 12.89 -6.46 -1.82
N ILE A 321 11.71 -6.77 -2.38
CA ILE A 321 11.50 -7.91 -3.28
C ILE A 321 12.14 -7.67 -4.66
N THR A 322 12.15 -6.41 -5.13
CA THR A 322 12.58 -6.01 -6.48
C THR A 322 14.06 -5.67 -6.54
#